data_AF-A0A1I1EPK5-F1
#
_entry.id   AF-A0A1I1EPK5-F1
#
_cell.length_a   1.000
_cell.length_b   1.000
_cell.length_c   1.000
_cell.angle_alpha   90.00
_cell.angle_beta   90.00
_cell.angle_gamma   90.00
#
_symmetry.space_group_name_H-M   'P 1'
#
loop_
_entity.id
_entity.type
_entity.pdbx_description
1 polymer ?
#
loop_
_entity_poly.entity_id
_entity_poly.type
_entity_poly.pdbx_seq_one_letter_code
_entity_poly.pdbx_strand_id
1 'polypeptide(L)' 'MANEPAHVKRTRSRCRNCGFEAPSGDDEWLRLEVPKLGRMTQCPKCESTDVITGR' A
#
# COMPACT_ATOMS: atom_id res chain seq x y z
N MET A 1 -23.08 4.60 20.66
CA MET A 1 -22.31 3.40 20.27
C MET A 1 -22.49 3.22 18.76
N ALA A 2 -21.43 2.81 18.05
CA ALA A 2 -21.25 2.80 16.58
C ALA A 2 -20.74 4.13 15.99
N ASN A 3 -19.42 4.34 16.11
CA ASN A 3 -18.69 5.22 15.20
C ASN A 3 -18.72 4.55 13.83
N GLU A 4 -19.49 5.11 12.90
CA GLU A 4 -19.45 4.72 11.50
C GLU A 4 -17.97 4.71 11.05
N PRO A 5 -17.43 3.59 10.54
CA PRO A 5 -16.07 3.58 10.03
C PRO A 5 -16.09 4.52 8.83
N ALA A 6 -15.53 5.71 9.02
CA ALA A 6 -15.34 6.70 7.97
C ALA A 6 -14.95 5.94 6.71
N HIS A 7 -15.75 6.09 5.67
CA HIS A 7 -15.52 5.52 4.36
C HIS A 7 -14.17 6.08 3.89
N VAL A 8 -13.08 5.41 4.28
CA VAL A 8 -11.74 5.70 3.79
C VAL A 8 -11.93 5.51 2.30
N LYS A 9 -11.93 6.61 1.55
CA LYS A 9 -11.75 6.53 0.10
C LYS A 9 -10.52 5.66 -0.05
N ARG A 10 -10.71 4.40 -0.43
CA ARG A 10 -9.62 3.44 -0.64
C ARG A 10 -8.85 3.98 -1.81
N THR A 11 -7.97 4.94 -1.55
CA THR A 11 -7.03 5.47 -2.52
C THR A 11 -6.33 4.24 -3.05
N ARG A 12 -6.47 3.97 -4.35
CA ARG A 12 -5.81 2.79 -4.92
C ARG A 12 -4.34 3.13 -5.05
N SER A 13 -3.52 2.23 -4.53
CA SER A 13 -2.10 2.23 -4.78
C SER A 13 -1.82 1.39 -6.01
N ARG A 14 -0.85 1.80 -6.82
CA ARG A 14 -0.39 1.05 -7.97
C ARG A 14 1.12 0.97 -7.98
N CYS A 15 1.66 -0.22 -8.22
CA CYS A 15 3.08 -0.41 -8.45
C CYS A 15 3.42 0.12 -9.84
N ARG A 16 4.40 1.02 -9.95
CA ARG A 16 4.84 1.52 -11.25
C ARG A 16 5.63 0.50 -12.07
N ASN A 17 6.23 -0.47 -11.40
CA ASN A 17 7.13 -1.42 -12.04
C ASN A 17 6.35 -2.52 -12.80
N CYS A 18 5.35 -3.14 -12.17
CA CYS A 18 4.56 -4.22 -12.79
C CYS A 18 3.09 -3.87 -13.05
N GLY A 19 2.60 -2.73 -12.55
CA GLY A 19 1.21 -2.31 -12.72
C GLY A 19 0.21 -2.90 -11.72
N PHE A 20 0.66 -3.66 -10.71
CA PHE A 20 -0.22 -4.19 -9.65
C PHE A 20 -0.98 -3.06 -8.95
N GLU A 21 -2.31 -3.16 -8.89
CA GLU A 21 -3.20 -2.17 -8.27
C GLU A 21 -3.96 -2.81 -7.11
N ALA A 22 -3.84 -2.23 -5.92
CA ALA A 22 -4.53 -2.67 -4.72
C ALA A 22 -4.87 -1.47 -3.84
N PRO A 23 -5.89 -1.56 -2.96
CA PRO A 23 -6.20 -0.50 -2.00
C PRO A 23 -4.97 -0.10 -1.16
N SER A 24 -4.78 1.21 -0.98
CA SER A 24 -3.67 1.73 -0.17
C SER A 24 -3.90 1.38 1.29
N GLY A 25 -2.86 0.82 1.92
CA GLY A 25 -2.91 0.48 3.34
C GLY A 25 -3.58 -0.85 3.66
N ASP A 26 -4.15 -1.57 2.69
CA ASP A 26 -4.58 -2.97 2.87
C ASP A 26 -3.37 -3.90 2.98
N ASP A 27 -3.59 -5.07 3.62
CA ASP A 27 -2.59 -6.14 3.80
C ASP A 27 -2.19 -6.85 2.49
N GLU A 28 -2.79 -6.48 1.36
CA GLU A 28 -2.36 -6.88 0.02
C GLU A 28 -0.95 -6.38 -0.32
N TRP A 29 -0.52 -5.28 0.29
CA TRP A 29 0.85 -4.80 0.13
C TRP A 29 1.79 -5.43 1.15
N LEU A 30 2.94 -5.91 0.68
CA LEU A 30 3.98 -6.41 1.59
C LEU A 30 4.53 -5.25 2.40
N ARG A 31 4.52 -5.39 3.72
CA ARG A 31 5.13 -4.42 4.63
C ARG A 31 6.42 -5.04 5.15
N LEU A 32 7.54 -4.46 4.73
CA LEU A 32 8.85 -4.88 5.17
C LEU A 32 9.46 -3.82 6.08
N GLU A 33 10.14 -4.28 7.11
CA GLU A 33 10.82 -3.41 8.07
C GLU A 33 12.31 -3.43 7.76
N VAL A 34 12.82 -2.28 7.32
CA VAL A 34 14.25 -2.13 7.03
C VAL A 34 14.92 -1.50 8.24
N PRO A 35 15.95 -2.14 8.82
CA PRO A 35 16.72 -1.54 9.89
C PRO A 35 17.24 -0.15 9.46
N LYS A 36 17.04 0.86 10.31
CA LYS A 36 17.39 2.28 10.10
C LYS A 36 16.52 3.06 9.11
N LEU A 37 15.77 2.43 8.22
CA LEU A 37 14.89 3.11 7.25
C LEU A 37 13.41 3.11 7.66
N GLY A 38 13.00 2.14 8.48
CA GLY A 38 11.63 1.99 8.97
C GLY A 38 10.77 1.07 8.09
N ARG A 39 9.45 1.15 8.27
CA ARG A 39 8.48 0.33 7.52
C ARG A 39 8.32 0.89 6.11
N MET A 40 8.54 0.02 5.12
CA MET A 40 8.29 0.30 3.72
C MET A 40 7.20 -0.60 3.16
N THR A 41 6.53 -0.09 2.12
CA THR A 41 5.55 -0.83 1.34
C THR A 41 6.23 -1.39 0.10
N GLN A 42 6.06 -2.69 -0.14
CA GLN A 42 6.62 -3.42 -1.27
C GLN A 42 5.50 -4.13 -2.04
N CYS A 43 5.65 -4.16 -3.36
CA CYS A 43 4.76 -4.88 -4.25
C CYS A 43 4.94 -6.40 -4.11
N PRO A 44 3.88 -7.18 -3.87
CA PRO A 44 3.96 -8.64 -3.77
C PRO A 44 4.26 -9.36 -5.09
N LYS A 45 4.11 -8.67 -6.24
CA LYS A 45 4.25 -9.28 -7.57
C LYS A 45 5.66 -9.19 -8.13
N CYS A 46 6.38 -8.10 -7.84
CA CYS A 46 7.71 -7.84 -8.40
C CYS A 46 8.72 -7.31 -7.38
N GLU A 47 8.36 -7.32 -6.08
CA GLU A 47 9.23 -6.91 -4.97
C GLU A 47 9.71 -5.44 -5.04
N SER A 48 9.11 -4.64 -5.92
CA SER A 48 9.43 -3.22 -6.05
C SER A 48 8.73 -2.39 -4.97
N THR A 49 9.44 -1.40 -4.42
CA THR A 49 8.90 -0.41 -3.48
C THR A 49 8.39 0.86 -4.16
N ASP A 50 8.43 0.92 -5.51
CA ASP A 50 7.92 2.05 -6.29
C ASP A 50 6.40 1.95 -6.45
N VAL A 51 5.69 2.46 -5.45
CA VAL A 51 4.23 2.45 -5.35
C VAL A 51 3.71 3.88 -5.36
N ILE A 52 2.75 4.16 -6.25
CA ILE A 52 2.04 5.44 -6.31
C ILE A 52 0.65 5.30 -5.73
N THR A 53 0.26 6.21 -4.85
CA THR A 53 -1.09 6.31 -4.33
C THR A 53 -1.80 7.47 -5.01
N GLY A 54 -2.95 7.22 -5.65
CA GLY A 54 -3.78 8.30 -6.19
C GLY A 54 -4.29 9.19 -5.04
N ARG A 55 -4.07 10.50 -5.12
CA ARG A 55 -4.49 11.48 -4.10
C ARG A 55 -5.96 11.89 -4.30
#